data_AF-A0A8T5LN47-F1
#
_entry.id   AF-A0A8T5LN47-F1
#
_cell.length_a   1.000
_cell.length_b   1.000
_cell.length_c   1.000
_cell.angle_alpha   90.00
_cell.angle_beta   90.00
_cell.angle_gamma   90.00
#
_symmetry.space_group_name_H-M   'P 1'
#
loop_
_entity.id
_entity.type
_entity.pdbx_description
1 polymer ?
#
loop_
_entity_poly.entity_id
_entity_poly.type
_entity_poly.pdbx_seq_one_letter_code
_entity_poly.pdbx_strand_id
1 'polypeptide(L)'
;MALELNEPRKVYKEFYGRNIDKMPELIEQGFSPLSMAQVMQRRLDVLGSTPEVKDAWWMNYFDTGDGIAYDRSGNIKIEYDSPTMRSLNPESKLKSGALVLADDDAFEKIQGPEFTSKDIAKYKFNESLRESDVNEHPFWMALARGDKVLLKEYAHQVFKKAKETQGYDKNMGVYLSSFREVPNMRLWLLGRLNNNGSGNGNYNVDYNDGRLVGVAPEAHGAEKIVTPSLEQVMKASLKYIAPVNAESLRKELSPLYKN
;
A
#
# COMPACT_ATOMS: atom_id res chain seq x y z
N MET A 1 -17.80 -19.83 36.74
CA MET A 1 -17.64 -19.30 35.37
C MET A 1 -16.31 -18.58 35.32
N ALA A 2 -15.30 -19.21 34.72
CA ALA A 2 -14.04 -18.55 34.44
C ALA A 2 -14.25 -17.62 33.23
N LEU A 3 -13.90 -16.35 33.36
CA LEU A 3 -13.76 -15.45 32.22
C LEU A 3 -12.55 -15.95 31.44
N GLU A 4 -12.78 -16.64 30.31
CA GLU A 4 -11.73 -16.88 29.33
C GLU A 4 -11.30 -15.52 28.78
N LEU A 5 -10.09 -15.10 29.13
CA LEU A 5 -9.47 -13.94 28.52
C LEU A 5 -9.21 -14.28 27.05
N ASN A 6 -9.92 -13.61 26.15
CA ASN A 6 -9.68 -13.72 24.71
C ASN A 6 -8.21 -13.44 24.42
N GLU A 7 -7.61 -14.21 23.50
CA GLU A 7 -6.25 -13.94 23.02
C GLU A 7 -6.12 -12.49 22.55
N PRO A 8 -4.97 -11.83 22.80
CA PRO A 8 -4.75 -10.48 22.33
C PRO A 8 -4.94 -10.41 20.81
N ARG A 9 -5.86 -9.55 20.37
CA ARG A 9 -6.19 -9.39 18.96
C ARG A 9 -4.94 -8.96 18.18
N LYS A 10 -4.64 -9.66 17.10
CA LYS A 10 -3.54 -9.28 16.20
C LYS A 10 -3.88 -7.96 15.51
N VAL A 11 -2.95 -7.00 15.59
CA VAL A 11 -3.05 -5.68 14.93
C VAL A 11 -3.24 -5.82 13.41
N TYR A 12 -2.53 -6.77 12.80
CA TYR A 12 -2.64 -7.12 11.40
C TYR A 12 -3.01 -8.59 11.24
N LYS A 13 -3.91 -8.89 10.32
CA LYS A 13 -4.28 -10.26 9.94
C LYS A 13 -4.33 -10.41 8.42
N GLU A 14 -3.64 -11.43 7.91
CA GLU A 14 -3.71 -11.79 6.49
C GLU A 14 -4.99 -12.58 6.20
N PHE A 15 -5.64 -12.25 5.09
CA PHE A 15 -6.80 -12.95 4.55
C PHE A 15 -6.48 -13.39 3.11
N TYR A 16 -5.87 -14.58 3.01
CA TYR A 16 -5.45 -15.16 1.74
C TYR A 16 -6.56 -15.99 1.08
N GLY A 17 -6.77 -15.82 -0.23
CA GLY A 17 -7.77 -16.52 -1.03
C GLY A 17 -8.47 -15.59 -2.02
N ARG A 18 -9.59 -16.01 -2.61
CA ARG A 18 -10.36 -15.15 -3.52
C ARG A 18 -10.85 -13.91 -2.78
N ASN A 19 -10.60 -12.72 -3.33
CA ASN A 19 -10.98 -11.47 -2.68
C ASN A 19 -12.50 -11.37 -2.47
N ILE A 20 -13.30 -11.97 -3.36
CA ILE A 20 -14.76 -12.07 -3.19
C ILE A 20 -15.22 -12.91 -2.00
N ASP A 21 -14.40 -13.87 -1.53
CA ASP A 21 -14.70 -14.64 -0.32
C ASP A 21 -14.08 -13.99 0.92
N LYS A 22 -12.89 -13.40 0.75
CA LYS A 22 -12.06 -12.92 1.86
C LYS A 22 -12.38 -11.50 2.30
N MET A 23 -12.92 -10.66 1.42
CA MET A 23 -13.38 -9.32 1.82
C MET A 23 -14.54 -9.39 2.83
N PRO A 24 -15.62 -10.17 2.62
CA PRO A 24 -16.67 -10.33 3.64
C PRO A 24 -16.13 -10.88 4.96
N GLU A 25 -15.29 -11.91 4.92
CA GLU A 25 -14.68 -12.52 6.12
C GLU A 25 -13.87 -11.49 6.93
N LEU A 26 -13.08 -10.66 6.24
CA LEU A 26 -12.29 -9.60 6.86
C LEU A 26 -13.19 -8.58 7.58
N ILE A 27 -14.25 -8.13 6.91
CA ILE A 27 -15.18 -7.12 7.45
C ILE A 27 -15.99 -7.70 8.62
N GLU A 28 -16.47 -8.95 8.52
CA GLU A 28 -17.19 -9.65 9.60
C GLU A 28 -16.35 -9.77 10.86
N GLN A 29 -15.04 -10.00 10.71
CA GLN A 29 -14.08 -10.02 11.82
C GLN A 29 -13.70 -8.62 12.33
N GLY A 30 -14.36 -7.58 11.84
CA GLY A 30 -14.20 -6.19 12.26
C GLY A 30 -12.86 -5.59 11.88
N PHE A 31 -12.18 -6.08 10.84
CA PHE A 31 -10.98 -5.46 10.29
C PHE A 31 -11.34 -4.49 9.15
N SER A 32 -10.41 -3.61 8.79
CA SER A 32 -10.45 -2.84 7.54
C SER A 32 -9.29 -3.25 6.64
N PRO A 33 -9.47 -3.40 5.31
CA PRO A 33 -8.35 -3.72 4.43
C PRO A 33 -7.36 -2.55 4.37
N LEU A 34 -6.06 -2.83 4.38
CA LEU A 34 -5.03 -1.79 4.24
C LEU A 34 -5.12 -1.09 2.88
N SER A 35 -5.06 0.24 2.88
CA SER A 35 -4.86 1.06 1.69
C SER A 35 -3.43 0.94 1.14
N MET A 36 -3.20 1.43 -0.08
CA MET A 36 -1.85 1.45 -0.67
C MET A 36 -0.83 2.21 0.17
N ALA A 37 -1.18 3.39 0.65
CA ALA A 37 -0.30 4.19 1.50
C ALA A 37 0.06 3.44 2.80
N GLN A 38 -0.89 2.72 3.40
CA GLN A 38 -0.61 1.97 4.61
C GLN A 38 0.27 0.75 4.34
N VAL A 39 0.12 0.06 3.20
CA VAL A 39 1.05 -1.03 2.83
C VAL A 39 2.46 -0.48 2.60
N MET A 40 2.61 0.67 1.91
CA MET A 40 3.91 1.33 1.75
C MET A 40 4.55 1.66 3.10
N GLN A 41 3.79 2.29 4.00
CA GLN A 41 4.26 2.65 5.34
C GLN A 41 4.64 1.41 6.13
N ARG A 42 3.80 0.36 6.10
CA ARG A 42 4.06 -0.86 6.85
C ARG A 42 5.32 -1.58 6.37
N ARG A 43 5.58 -1.60 5.06
CA ARG A 43 6.86 -2.10 4.51
C ARG A 43 8.03 -1.31 5.09
N LEU A 44 7.98 0.02 5.09
CA LEU A 44 9.03 0.85 5.70
C LEU A 44 9.22 0.56 7.20
N ASP A 45 8.13 0.46 7.96
CA ASP A 45 8.16 0.24 9.40
C ASP A 45 8.84 -1.07 9.82
N VAL A 46 8.84 -2.09 8.94
CA VAL A 46 9.43 -3.39 9.23
C VAL A 46 10.87 -3.56 8.72
N LEU A 47 11.50 -2.52 8.16
CA LEU A 47 12.86 -2.61 7.66
C LEU A 47 13.87 -3.01 8.74
N GLY A 48 13.69 -2.52 9.96
CA GLY A 48 14.50 -2.87 11.14
C GLY A 48 14.00 -4.09 11.94
N SER A 49 12.98 -4.80 11.44
CA SER A 49 12.46 -6.02 12.09
C SER A 49 13.29 -7.25 11.74
N THR A 50 12.92 -8.42 12.30
CA THR A 50 13.58 -9.69 11.96
C THR A 50 13.42 -10.00 10.46
N PRO A 51 14.34 -10.81 9.88
CA PRO A 51 14.25 -11.21 8.46
C PRO A 51 12.89 -11.79 8.08
N GLU A 52 12.29 -12.60 8.95
CA GLU A 52 11.01 -13.26 8.71
C GLU A 52 9.87 -12.23 8.57
N VAL A 53 9.82 -11.24 9.47
CA VAL A 53 8.82 -10.16 9.41
C VAL A 53 9.07 -9.30 8.18
N LYS A 54 10.32 -8.92 7.94
CA LYS A 54 10.67 -8.11 6.77
C LYS A 54 10.29 -8.81 5.47
N ASP A 55 10.65 -10.07 5.30
CA ASP A 55 10.36 -10.82 4.08
C ASP A 55 8.87 -11.08 3.90
N ALA A 56 8.13 -11.32 4.98
CA ALA A 56 6.67 -11.47 4.93
C ALA A 56 5.97 -10.25 4.29
N TRP A 57 6.50 -9.04 4.50
CA TRP A 57 5.95 -7.81 3.93
C TRP A 57 6.60 -7.38 2.61
N TRP A 58 7.92 -7.50 2.48
CA TRP A 58 8.65 -7.00 1.31
C TRP A 58 8.67 -7.99 0.14
N MET A 59 8.61 -9.29 0.42
CA MET A 59 8.72 -10.34 -0.60
C MET A 59 7.35 -10.91 -1.04
N ASN A 60 6.26 -10.44 -0.46
CA ASN A 60 4.90 -10.78 -0.86
C ASN A 60 4.20 -9.64 -1.61
N TYR A 61 3.10 -9.95 -2.31
CA TYR A 61 2.21 -8.96 -2.90
C TYR A 61 1.01 -8.76 -1.98
N PHE A 62 0.29 -7.66 -2.13
CA PHE A 62 -0.93 -7.41 -1.37
C PHE A 62 -2.00 -6.77 -2.24
N ASP A 63 -3.20 -7.30 -2.18
CA ASP A 63 -4.40 -6.58 -2.56
C ASP A 63 -4.71 -5.55 -1.47
N THR A 64 -5.11 -4.36 -1.90
CA THR A 64 -5.38 -3.24 -0.99
C THR A 64 -6.84 -2.87 -0.99
N GLY A 65 -7.28 -2.18 0.06
CA GLY A 65 -8.62 -1.63 0.18
C GLY A 65 -8.94 -0.48 -0.79
N ASP A 66 -8.02 -0.13 -1.69
CA ASP A 66 -8.23 0.89 -2.71
C ASP A 66 -8.79 0.25 -3.99
N GLY A 67 -9.78 0.92 -4.57
CA GLY A 67 -10.39 0.53 -5.84
C GLY A 67 -9.82 1.33 -6.99
N ILE A 68 -9.62 0.69 -8.14
CA ILE A 68 -9.43 1.38 -9.41
C ILE A 68 -10.62 1.11 -10.33
N ALA A 69 -11.33 2.17 -10.69
CA ALA A 69 -12.40 2.12 -11.66
C ALA A 69 -11.93 2.54 -13.04
N TYR A 70 -12.58 1.96 -14.05
CA TYR A 70 -12.40 2.26 -15.47
C TYR A 70 -13.75 2.59 -16.07
N ASP A 71 -13.81 3.62 -16.92
CA ASP A 71 -14.95 3.87 -17.79
C ASP A 71 -14.75 3.23 -19.19
N ARG A 72 -15.74 3.38 -20.06
CA ARG A 72 -15.68 2.88 -21.46
C ARG A 72 -14.68 3.65 -22.33
N SER A 73 -14.35 4.89 -21.96
CA SER A 73 -13.38 5.75 -22.64
C SER A 73 -11.93 5.43 -22.25
N GLY A 74 -11.75 4.61 -21.21
CA GLY A 74 -10.45 4.28 -20.65
C GLY A 74 -9.90 5.31 -19.67
N ASN A 75 -10.74 6.23 -19.18
CA ASN A 75 -10.41 7.04 -18.02
C ASN A 75 -10.43 6.18 -16.77
N ILE A 76 -9.66 6.57 -15.76
CA ILE A 76 -9.55 5.85 -14.50
C ILE A 76 -9.80 6.75 -13.31
N LYS A 77 -10.41 6.18 -12.26
CA LYS A 77 -10.54 6.82 -10.94
C LYS A 77 -10.01 5.91 -9.85
N ILE A 78 -9.34 6.49 -8.88
CA ILE A 78 -8.93 5.79 -7.67
C ILE A 78 -9.97 6.08 -6.58
N GLU A 79 -10.68 5.05 -6.14
CA GLU A 79 -11.56 5.14 -4.97
C GLU A 79 -10.76 4.74 -3.73
N TYR A 80 -10.42 5.75 -2.92
CA TYR A 80 -9.72 5.55 -1.66
C TYR A 80 -10.59 4.79 -0.68
N ASP A 81 -10.02 3.76 -0.03
CA ASP A 81 -10.73 3.02 1.01
C ASP A 81 -12.09 2.50 0.52
N SER A 82 -12.09 2.03 -0.74
CA SER A 82 -13.23 1.84 -1.61
C SER A 82 -14.40 1.13 -0.93
N PRO A 83 -15.50 1.85 -0.64
CA PRO A 83 -16.74 1.24 -0.18
C PRO A 83 -17.27 0.24 -1.21
N THR A 84 -17.11 0.55 -2.49
CA THR A 84 -17.54 -0.31 -3.60
C THR A 84 -16.83 -1.67 -3.54
N MET A 85 -15.51 -1.69 -3.42
CA MET A 85 -14.75 -2.94 -3.35
C MET A 85 -14.88 -3.65 -2.00
N ARG A 86 -15.12 -2.93 -0.90
CA ARG A 86 -15.45 -3.52 0.40
C ARG A 86 -16.79 -4.25 0.41
N SER A 87 -17.66 -3.97 -0.56
CA SER A 87 -18.93 -4.67 -0.74
C SER A 87 -18.83 -5.98 -1.53
N LEU A 88 -17.63 -6.31 -2.05
CA LEU A 88 -17.38 -7.57 -2.76
C LEU A 88 -17.81 -8.77 -1.92
N ASN A 89 -18.45 -9.73 -2.59
CA ASN A 89 -18.94 -10.97 -2.02
C ASN A 89 -19.07 -12.04 -3.13
N PRO A 90 -19.35 -13.31 -2.81
CA PRO A 90 -19.43 -14.37 -3.82
C PRO A 90 -20.54 -14.20 -4.87
N GLU A 91 -21.54 -13.36 -4.62
CA GLU A 91 -22.64 -13.05 -5.55
C GLU A 91 -22.36 -11.82 -6.43
N SER A 92 -21.21 -11.16 -6.24
CA SER A 92 -20.81 -10.00 -7.01
C SER A 92 -20.76 -10.31 -8.50
N LYS A 93 -21.36 -9.44 -9.32
CA LYS A 93 -21.36 -9.59 -10.77
C LYS A 93 -20.00 -9.23 -11.33
N LEU A 94 -19.24 -10.24 -11.72
CA LEU A 94 -17.93 -10.06 -12.30
C LEU A 94 -17.95 -10.26 -13.82
N LYS A 95 -17.12 -9.50 -14.53
CA LYS A 95 -16.79 -9.73 -15.93
C LYS A 95 -15.29 -9.67 -16.09
N SER A 96 -14.71 -10.76 -16.60
CA SER A 96 -13.25 -10.92 -16.71
C SER A 96 -12.50 -10.66 -15.39
N GLY A 97 -13.08 -11.07 -14.26
CA GLY A 97 -12.50 -10.87 -12.93
C GLY A 97 -12.52 -9.43 -12.40
N ALA A 98 -13.21 -8.50 -13.07
CA ALA A 98 -13.50 -7.16 -12.54
C ALA A 98 -14.94 -7.07 -12.04
N LEU A 99 -15.19 -6.27 -11.00
CA LEU A 99 -16.55 -5.91 -10.58
C LEU A 99 -17.19 -5.04 -11.65
N VAL A 100 -18.36 -5.42 -12.14
CA VAL A 100 -19.13 -4.60 -13.08
C VAL A 100 -19.80 -3.46 -12.33
N LEU A 101 -19.57 -2.22 -12.76
CA LEU A 101 -20.28 -1.05 -12.25
C LEU A 101 -21.59 -0.92 -13.05
N ALA A 102 -22.70 -1.32 -12.42
CA ALA A 102 -23.97 -1.57 -13.11
C ALA A 102 -24.73 -0.29 -13.52
N ASP A 103 -24.60 0.78 -12.75
CA ASP A 103 -25.25 2.06 -13.09
C ASP A 103 -24.42 2.80 -14.12
N ASP A 104 -25.05 3.38 -15.13
CA ASP A 104 -24.35 4.13 -16.18
C ASP A 104 -23.62 5.38 -15.65
N ASP A 105 -23.96 5.86 -14.45
CA ASP A 105 -23.32 6.98 -13.74
C ASP A 105 -22.47 6.53 -12.53
N ALA A 106 -22.23 5.22 -12.36
CA ALA A 106 -21.48 4.69 -11.22
C ALA A 106 -20.03 5.20 -11.22
N PHE A 107 -19.41 5.36 -12.39
CA PHE A 107 -18.05 5.88 -12.51
C PHE A 107 -17.96 7.35 -12.06
N GLU A 108 -18.97 8.14 -12.40
CA GLU A 108 -19.09 9.56 -12.12
C GLU A 108 -19.27 9.81 -10.62
N LYS A 109 -20.02 8.93 -9.94
CA LYS A 109 -20.25 8.98 -8.49
C LYS A 109 -19.00 8.68 -7.66
N ILE A 110 -18.06 7.89 -8.19
CA ILE A 110 -16.80 7.59 -7.49
C ILE A 110 -16.04 8.87 -7.20
N GLN A 111 -15.68 9.03 -5.93
CA GLN A 111 -14.87 10.13 -5.43
C GLN A 111 -13.40 9.73 -5.40
N GLY A 112 -12.54 10.62 -5.87
CA GLY A 112 -11.10 10.46 -5.80
C GLY A 112 -10.38 10.97 -7.04
N PRO A 113 -9.05 10.82 -7.10
CA PRO A 113 -8.26 11.27 -8.24
C PRO A 113 -8.67 10.56 -9.53
N GLU A 114 -8.88 11.37 -10.57
CA GLU A 114 -9.20 10.92 -11.93
C GLU A 114 -8.01 11.14 -12.86
N PHE A 115 -7.77 10.19 -13.75
CA PHE A 115 -6.78 10.29 -14.81
C PHE A 115 -7.46 9.96 -16.13
N THR A 116 -7.39 10.91 -17.06
CA THR A 116 -7.97 10.74 -18.39
C THR A 116 -7.11 9.84 -19.27
N SER A 117 -7.66 9.37 -20.39
CA SER A 117 -6.87 8.71 -21.43
C SER A 117 -5.64 9.52 -21.89
N LYS A 118 -5.73 10.86 -21.88
CA LYS A 118 -4.59 11.75 -22.18
C LYS A 118 -3.53 11.72 -21.09
N ASP A 119 -3.93 11.67 -19.83
CA ASP A 119 -3.01 11.51 -18.70
C ASP A 119 -2.29 10.16 -18.77
N ILE A 120 -3.02 9.11 -19.11
CA ILE A 120 -2.45 7.75 -19.26
C ILE A 120 -1.37 7.72 -20.34
N ALA A 121 -1.62 8.38 -21.49
CA ALA A 121 -0.63 8.50 -22.56
C ALA A 121 0.59 9.36 -22.15
N LYS A 122 0.40 10.32 -21.23
CA LYS A 122 1.44 11.25 -20.79
C LYS A 122 2.38 10.67 -19.73
N TYR A 123 1.85 9.90 -18.77
CA TYR A 123 2.59 9.53 -17.56
C TYR A 123 3.26 8.14 -17.61
N LYS A 124 3.54 7.56 -18.78
CA LYS A 124 4.28 6.28 -18.92
C LYS A 124 3.63 5.10 -18.17
N PHE A 125 2.31 4.99 -18.22
CA PHE A 125 1.61 3.80 -17.72
C PHE A 125 1.99 2.56 -18.54
N ASN A 126 1.93 1.38 -17.92
CA ASN A 126 2.29 0.06 -18.47
C ASN A 126 3.77 -0.11 -18.80
N GLU A 127 4.65 0.66 -18.15
CA GLU A 127 6.09 0.61 -18.31
C GLU A 127 6.78 0.56 -16.94
N SER A 128 7.97 -0.05 -16.87
CA SER A 128 8.83 0.08 -15.69
C SER A 128 9.45 1.48 -15.63
N LEU A 129 9.41 2.11 -14.46
CA LEU A 129 9.82 3.50 -14.25
C LEU A 129 11.21 3.58 -13.61
N ARG A 130 11.88 4.73 -13.72
CA ARG A 130 13.05 5.04 -12.88
C ARG A 130 12.61 5.63 -11.55
N GLU A 131 13.46 5.56 -10.53
CA GLU A 131 13.16 6.13 -9.20
C GLU A 131 12.75 7.60 -9.29
N SER A 132 13.47 8.41 -10.09
CA SER A 132 13.14 9.81 -10.31
C SER A 132 11.80 10.02 -11.01
N ASP A 133 11.39 9.11 -11.90
CA ASP A 133 10.07 9.16 -12.55
C ASP A 133 8.97 8.84 -11.53
N VAL A 134 9.16 7.80 -10.67
CA VAL A 134 8.19 7.40 -9.63
C VAL A 134 7.91 8.54 -8.65
N ASN A 135 8.97 9.22 -8.20
CA ASN A 135 8.88 10.30 -7.21
C ASN A 135 8.05 11.51 -7.65
N GLU A 136 7.83 11.67 -8.95
CA GLU A 136 7.03 12.74 -9.54
C GLU A 136 5.80 12.19 -10.32
N HIS A 137 5.55 10.88 -10.27
CA HIS A 137 4.45 10.26 -10.99
C HIS A 137 3.12 10.53 -10.27
N PRO A 138 2.15 11.23 -10.90
CA PRO A 138 0.95 11.70 -10.20
C PRO A 138 0.05 10.56 -9.72
N PHE A 139 0.04 9.42 -10.42
CA PHE A 139 -0.67 8.22 -9.96
C PHE A 139 -0.06 7.63 -8.68
N TRP A 140 1.27 7.45 -8.62
CA TRP A 140 1.92 6.98 -7.39
C TRP A 140 1.75 7.97 -6.24
N MET A 141 1.77 9.27 -6.52
CA MET A 141 1.45 10.31 -5.54
C MET A 141 0.03 10.15 -5.00
N ALA A 142 -0.94 9.90 -5.88
CA ALA A 142 -2.32 9.63 -5.47
C ALA A 142 -2.45 8.36 -4.63
N LEU A 143 -1.73 7.28 -4.95
CA LEU A 143 -1.71 6.06 -4.14
C LEU A 143 -1.07 6.28 -2.77
N ALA A 144 -0.05 7.15 -2.69
CA ALA A 144 0.55 7.61 -1.44
C ALA A 144 -0.28 8.70 -0.72
N ARG A 145 -1.51 8.98 -1.18
CA ARG A 145 -2.41 9.99 -0.60
C ARG A 145 -1.81 11.40 -0.54
N GLY A 146 -0.95 11.74 -1.50
CA GLY A 146 -0.24 13.02 -1.55
C GLY A 146 0.98 13.09 -0.62
N ASP A 147 1.30 12.03 0.14
CA ASP A 147 2.49 12.00 0.98
C ASP A 147 3.75 11.76 0.14
N LYS A 148 4.36 12.87 -0.29
CA LYS A 148 5.60 12.87 -1.06
C LYS A 148 6.78 12.30 -0.29
N VAL A 149 6.79 12.37 1.05
CA VAL A 149 7.88 11.84 1.87
C VAL A 149 7.78 10.31 1.91
N LEU A 150 6.59 9.79 2.18
CA LEU A 150 6.30 8.35 2.13
C LEU A 150 6.66 7.77 0.77
N LEU A 151 6.20 8.38 -0.33
CA LEU A 151 6.47 7.87 -1.67
C LEU A 151 7.97 7.82 -1.97
N LYS A 152 8.70 8.90 -1.63
CA LYS A 152 10.14 8.97 -1.90
C LYS A 152 10.94 7.93 -1.11
N GLU A 153 10.67 7.81 0.19
CA GLU A 153 11.36 6.82 1.02
C GLU A 153 11.03 5.40 0.55
N TYR A 154 9.74 5.13 0.30
CA TYR A 154 9.31 3.82 -0.19
C TYR A 154 9.95 3.47 -1.54
N ALA A 155 9.93 4.41 -2.51
CA ALA A 155 10.56 4.21 -3.81
C ALA A 155 12.07 3.97 -3.66
N HIS A 156 12.77 4.78 -2.87
CA HIS A 156 14.20 4.60 -2.63
C HIS A 156 14.54 3.18 -2.16
N GLN A 157 13.82 2.67 -1.17
CA GLN A 157 14.04 1.33 -0.62
C GLN A 157 13.71 0.22 -1.64
N VAL A 158 12.65 0.38 -2.42
CA VAL A 158 12.31 -0.55 -3.52
C VAL A 158 13.43 -0.61 -4.57
N PHE A 159 13.90 0.56 -5.04
CA PHE A 159 14.93 0.64 -6.07
C PHE A 159 16.29 0.15 -5.57
N LYS A 160 16.67 0.50 -4.34
CA LYS A 160 17.87 -0.03 -3.69
C LYS A 160 17.84 -1.57 -3.68
N LYS A 161 16.75 -2.16 -3.20
CA LYS A 161 16.62 -3.62 -3.12
C LYS A 161 16.56 -4.29 -4.49
N ALA A 162 15.86 -3.69 -5.45
CA ALA A 162 15.81 -4.18 -6.84
C ALA A 162 17.20 -4.16 -7.49
N LYS A 163 17.99 -3.11 -7.24
CA LYS A 163 19.35 -3.02 -7.74
C LYS A 163 20.26 -4.07 -7.11
N GLU A 164 20.20 -4.23 -5.79
CA GLU A 164 21.00 -5.20 -5.04
C GLU A 164 20.70 -6.65 -5.44
N THR A 165 19.44 -6.99 -5.69
CA THR A 165 19.02 -8.39 -5.90
C THR A 165 18.91 -8.80 -7.37
N GLN A 166 18.57 -7.86 -8.26
CA GLN A 166 18.27 -8.15 -9.67
C GLN A 166 19.09 -7.30 -10.65
N GLY A 167 19.85 -6.31 -10.15
CA GLY A 167 20.59 -5.36 -10.98
C GLY A 167 19.70 -4.34 -11.70
N TYR A 168 18.40 -4.30 -11.39
CA TYR A 168 17.43 -3.47 -12.11
C TYR A 168 17.53 -1.99 -11.74
N ASP A 169 17.59 -1.13 -12.77
CA ASP A 169 17.53 0.33 -12.65
C ASP A 169 16.12 0.91 -12.93
N LYS A 170 15.19 0.04 -13.35
CA LYS A 170 13.78 0.37 -13.56
C LYS A 170 12.90 -0.61 -12.78
N ASN A 171 11.88 -0.09 -12.12
CA ASN A 171 10.96 -0.85 -11.26
C ASN A 171 9.65 -0.05 -11.10
N MET A 172 8.74 -0.50 -10.23
CA MET A 172 7.55 0.26 -9.80
C MET A 172 6.71 0.83 -10.96
N GLY A 173 6.46 0.01 -11.98
CA GLY A 173 5.53 0.37 -13.04
C GLY A 173 4.10 0.48 -12.53
N VAL A 174 3.25 1.18 -13.29
CA VAL A 174 1.80 1.24 -13.05
C VAL A 174 1.11 0.52 -14.20
N TYR A 175 0.59 -0.68 -13.95
CA TYR A 175 -0.03 -1.52 -14.99
C TYR A 175 -1.55 -1.49 -14.85
N LEU A 176 -2.22 -1.02 -15.90
CA LEU A 176 -3.67 -0.87 -15.95
C LEU A 176 -4.33 -2.07 -16.62
N SER A 177 -5.62 -2.27 -16.35
CA SER A 177 -6.40 -3.26 -17.08
C SER A 177 -6.63 -2.82 -18.54
N SER A 178 -6.56 -3.80 -19.45
CA SER A 178 -6.95 -3.63 -20.85
C SER A 178 -8.45 -3.81 -21.07
N PHE A 179 -9.20 -4.31 -20.05
CA PHE A 179 -10.62 -4.59 -20.16
C PHE A 179 -11.47 -3.32 -20.01
N ARG A 180 -12.22 -2.95 -21.07
CA ARG A 180 -12.96 -1.68 -21.16
C ARG A 180 -14.37 -1.79 -21.76
N GLU A 181 -14.92 -3.00 -21.89
CA GLU A 181 -16.23 -3.20 -22.52
C GLU A 181 -17.38 -2.62 -21.70
N VAL A 182 -17.23 -2.63 -20.38
CA VAL A 182 -18.20 -2.07 -19.42
C VAL A 182 -17.43 -1.30 -18.35
N PRO A 183 -18.03 -0.25 -17.75
CA PRO A 183 -17.50 0.35 -16.54
C PRO A 183 -17.26 -0.72 -15.49
N ASN A 184 -16.06 -0.74 -14.93
CA ASN A 184 -15.64 -1.82 -14.04
C ASN A 184 -14.65 -1.32 -12.99
N MET A 185 -14.51 -2.08 -11.89
CA MET A 185 -13.59 -1.77 -10.81
C MET A 185 -12.83 -3.01 -10.35
N ARG A 186 -11.57 -2.83 -9.94
CA ARG A 186 -10.69 -3.87 -9.38
C ARG A 186 -10.01 -3.37 -8.11
N LEU A 187 -9.57 -4.30 -7.26
CA LEU A 187 -8.71 -3.97 -6.13
C LEU A 187 -7.34 -3.61 -6.69
N TRP A 188 -6.68 -2.64 -6.06
CA TRP A 188 -5.31 -2.33 -6.44
C TRP A 188 -4.33 -3.29 -5.75
N LEU A 189 -3.46 -3.91 -6.55
CA LEU A 189 -2.45 -4.84 -6.06
C LEU A 189 -1.07 -4.16 -6.04
N LEU A 190 -0.36 -4.29 -4.93
CA LEU A 190 1.06 -3.94 -4.83
C LEU A 190 1.91 -5.20 -4.95
N GLY A 191 2.73 -5.26 -5.99
CA GLY A 191 3.56 -6.40 -6.31
C GLY A 191 4.65 -6.70 -5.28
N ARG A 192 5.20 -7.91 -5.42
CA ARG A 192 6.42 -8.34 -4.73
C ARG A 192 7.60 -7.52 -5.22
N LEU A 193 8.57 -7.26 -4.36
CA LEU A 193 9.82 -6.62 -4.80
C LEU A 193 10.54 -7.40 -5.91
N ASN A 194 10.60 -8.72 -5.80
CA ASN A 194 11.27 -9.57 -6.79
C ASN A 194 10.47 -9.76 -8.09
N ASN A 195 9.26 -9.20 -8.17
CA ASN A 195 8.43 -9.20 -9.37
C ASN A 195 8.00 -7.76 -9.71
N ASN A 196 9.00 -6.88 -9.87
CA ASN A 196 8.87 -5.50 -10.35
C ASN A 196 8.18 -4.50 -9.43
N GLY A 197 7.92 -4.80 -8.14
CA GLY A 197 7.46 -3.81 -7.13
C GLY A 197 6.27 -2.94 -7.56
N SER A 198 5.51 -3.43 -8.54
CA SER A 198 4.63 -2.60 -9.38
C SER A 198 3.25 -2.48 -8.77
N GLY A 199 2.58 -1.37 -9.04
CA GLY A 199 1.15 -1.25 -8.80
C GLY A 199 0.39 -1.85 -9.98
N ASN A 200 -0.56 -2.73 -9.72
CA ASN A 200 -1.29 -3.43 -10.77
C ASN A 200 -2.80 -3.36 -10.53
N GLY A 201 -3.51 -2.84 -11.52
CA GLY A 201 -4.97 -2.73 -11.54
C GLY A 201 -5.63 -3.68 -12.53
N ASN A 202 -4.96 -4.77 -12.93
CA ASN A 202 -5.46 -5.77 -13.87
C ASN A 202 -5.69 -7.15 -13.23
N TYR A 203 -5.49 -7.29 -11.91
CA TYR A 203 -5.69 -8.56 -11.23
C TYR A 203 -7.18 -8.89 -11.06
N ASN A 204 -7.50 -10.18 -11.18
CA ASN A 204 -8.84 -10.72 -11.08
C ASN A 204 -9.23 -10.89 -9.61
N VAL A 205 -10.35 -10.30 -9.19
CA VAL A 205 -10.78 -10.35 -7.78
C VAL A 205 -11.34 -11.71 -7.35
N ASP A 206 -11.62 -12.60 -8.31
CA ASP A 206 -12.06 -13.98 -8.13
C ASP A 206 -10.93 -15.00 -8.24
N TYR A 207 -9.69 -14.56 -8.38
CA TYR A 207 -8.55 -15.47 -8.46
C TYR A 207 -8.17 -16.03 -7.08
N ASN A 208 -7.73 -17.29 -7.03
CA ASN A 208 -7.53 -18.02 -5.77
C ASN A 208 -6.32 -17.56 -4.94
N ASP A 209 -5.59 -16.54 -5.38
CA ASP A 209 -4.35 -16.08 -4.76
C ASP A 209 -4.42 -14.66 -4.20
N GLY A 210 -5.62 -14.06 -4.10
CA GLY A 210 -5.77 -12.76 -3.46
C GLY A 210 -5.19 -12.72 -2.05
N ARG A 211 -4.65 -11.57 -1.66
CA ARG A 211 -4.02 -11.37 -0.35
C ARG A 211 -4.36 -10.00 0.21
N LEU A 212 -5.47 -9.94 0.94
CA LEU A 212 -5.83 -8.79 1.75
C LEU A 212 -5.09 -8.85 3.09
N VAL A 213 -4.76 -7.69 3.63
CA VAL A 213 -4.36 -7.57 5.05
C VAL A 213 -5.36 -6.66 5.74
N GLY A 214 -6.03 -7.21 6.74
CA GLY A 214 -6.90 -6.47 7.63
C GLY A 214 -6.08 -5.80 8.73
N VAL A 215 -6.41 -4.55 9.03
CA VAL A 215 -5.95 -3.80 10.20
C VAL A 215 -7.09 -3.63 11.20
N ALA A 216 -6.80 -3.87 12.48
CA ALA A 216 -7.80 -3.79 13.52
C ALA A 216 -8.14 -2.32 13.86
N PRO A 217 -9.39 -1.99 14.26
CA PRO A 217 -9.82 -0.63 14.61
C PRO A 217 -8.92 0.08 15.62
N GLU A 218 -8.46 -0.65 16.64
CA GLU A 218 -7.57 -0.14 17.69
C GLU A 218 -6.22 0.35 17.14
N ALA A 219 -5.79 -0.15 15.97
CA ALA A 219 -4.55 0.27 15.33
C ALA A 219 -4.69 1.59 14.57
N HIS A 220 -5.92 2.02 14.24
CA HIS A 220 -6.17 3.33 13.64
C HIS A 220 -6.06 4.47 14.65
N GLY A 221 -6.09 4.17 15.95
CA GLY A 221 -5.93 5.13 17.05
C GLY A 221 -4.64 4.97 17.87
N ALA A 222 -3.83 3.95 17.59
CA ALA A 222 -2.51 3.83 18.20
C ALA A 222 -1.65 4.97 17.67
N GLU A 223 -1.30 5.93 18.54
CA GLU A 223 -0.34 6.98 18.21
C GLU A 223 0.87 6.34 17.52
N LYS A 224 1.24 6.84 16.34
CA LYS A 224 2.49 6.47 15.69
C LYS A 224 3.56 6.64 16.77
N ILE A 225 4.17 5.53 17.21
CA ILE A 225 5.38 5.61 18.02
C ILE A 225 6.43 6.20 17.09
N VAL A 226 6.52 7.53 17.07
CA VAL A 226 7.52 8.24 16.30
C VAL A 226 8.82 7.98 17.02
N THR A 227 9.67 7.13 16.45
CA THR A 227 11.06 7.07 16.87
C THR A 227 11.69 8.42 16.48
N PRO A 228 12.01 9.30 17.45
CA PRO A 228 12.57 10.61 17.14
C PRO A 228 13.91 10.43 16.42
N SER A 229 14.23 11.29 15.45
CA SER A 229 15.55 11.26 14.81
C SER A 229 16.66 11.51 15.83
N LEU A 230 17.88 11.05 15.55
CA LEU A 230 19.03 11.34 16.40
C LEU A 230 19.14 12.85 16.69
N GLU A 231 18.87 13.71 15.70
CA GLU A 231 18.88 15.17 15.90
C GLU A 231 17.76 15.66 16.82
N GLN A 232 16.56 15.08 16.74
CA GLN A 232 15.47 15.41 17.65
C GLN A 232 15.81 15.01 19.09
N VAL A 233 16.40 13.83 19.27
CA VAL A 233 16.87 13.35 20.58
C VAL A 233 17.99 14.24 21.10
N MET A 234 19.00 14.55 20.28
CA MET A 234 20.10 15.43 20.67
C MET A 234 19.58 16.81 21.08
N LYS A 235 18.68 17.40 20.28
CA LYS A 235 18.08 18.72 20.59
C LYS A 235 17.32 18.72 21.93
N ALA A 236 16.62 17.63 22.25
CA ALA A 236 15.92 17.51 23.53
C ALA A 236 16.90 17.31 24.70
N SER A 237 17.89 16.44 24.53
CA SER A 237 18.86 16.07 25.57
C SER A 237 19.86 17.17 25.90
N LEU A 238 20.20 18.05 24.95
CA LEU A 238 21.13 19.17 25.15
C LEU A 238 20.70 20.14 26.25
N LYS A 239 19.42 20.15 26.65
CA LYS A 239 18.91 20.94 27.77
C LYS A 239 19.33 20.41 29.14
N TYR A 240 19.74 19.14 29.21
CA TYR A 240 19.95 18.40 30.46
C TYR A 240 21.37 17.86 30.61
N ILE A 241 22.24 18.10 29.63
CA ILE A 241 23.64 17.65 29.66
C ILE A 241 24.58 18.84 29.51
N ALA A 242 25.75 18.75 30.14
CA ALA A 242 26.82 19.72 29.93
C ALA A 242 27.29 19.67 28.45
N PRO A 243 27.64 20.82 27.83
CA PRO A 243 28.09 20.86 26.43
C PRO A 243 29.24 19.90 26.11
N VAL A 244 30.16 19.72 27.07
CA VAL A 244 31.31 18.80 26.94
C VAL A 244 30.91 17.33 26.76
N ASN A 245 29.70 16.95 27.16
CA ASN A 245 29.20 15.57 27.06
C ASN A 245 28.39 15.32 25.76
N ALA A 246 28.08 16.37 24.99
CA ALA A 246 27.22 16.25 23.81
C ALA A 246 27.80 15.33 22.73
N GLU A 247 29.12 15.39 22.52
CA GLU A 247 29.79 14.58 21.51
C GLU A 247 29.85 13.10 21.90
N SER A 248 30.09 12.80 23.19
CA SER A 248 30.05 11.44 23.71
C SER A 248 28.65 10.83 23.58
N LEU A 249 27.61 11.59 24.00
CA LEU A 249 26.23 11.14 23.87
C LEU A 249 25.85 10.87 22.40
N ARG A 250 26.23 11.77 21.48
CA ARG A 250 25.99 11.55 20.05
C ARG A 250 26.69 10.30 19.56
N LYS A 251 27.95 10.07 19.97
CA LYS A 251 28.73 8.88 19.57
C LYS A 251 28.10 7.58 20.07
N GLU A 252 27.57 7.56 21.30
CA GLU A 252 26.91 6.39 21.88
C GLU A 252 25.53 6.12 21.27
N LEU A 253 24.76 7.17 20.98
CA LEU A 253 23.45 7.01 20.36
C LEU A 253 23.55 6.71 18.87
N SER A 254 24.57 7.21 18.16
CA SER A 254 24.67 7.08 16.70
C SER A 254 24.50 5.63 16.18
N PRO A 255 25.12 4.58 16.77
CA PRO A 255 24.89 3.19 16.37
C PRO A 255 23.43 2.74 16.48
N LEU A 256 22.67 3.29 17.43
CA LEU A 256 21.26 2.92 17.66
C LEU A 256 20.31 3.53 16.63
N TYR A 257 20.77 4.54 15.89
CA TYR A 257 20.01 5.24 14.84
C TYR A 257 20.52 4.92 13.43
N LYS A 258 21.49 4.01 13.28
CA LYS A 258 21.95 3.50 11.99
C LYS A 258 21.08 2.31 11.55
N ASN A 259 19.91 2.59 11.01
CA ASN A 259 19.12 1.64 10.22
C ASN A 259 18.72 2.31 8.90
#